data_AF-U9T5R2-F1
#
_entry.id   AF-U9T5R2-F1
#
_cell.length_a   1.000
_cell.length_b   1.000
_cell.length_c   1.000
_cell.angle_alpha   90.00
_cell.angle_beta   90.00
_cell.angle_gamma   90.00
#
_symmetry.space_group_name_H-M   'P 1'
#
loop_
_entity.id
_entity.type
_entity.pdbx_description
1 polymer ?
#
loop_
_entity_poly.entity_id
_entity_poly.type
_entity_poly.pdbx_seq_one_letter_code
_entity_poly.pdbx_strand_id
1 'polypeptide(L)'
;KKYPVFCYNRDEIYDLFERYEKMKRWNGDYDSADRTLAISHAAETRMLSGLHIHEVYIDECQDNQIIDFALILKLFNHADSIFMAGDIAQCIARGSSFRFQDLRALMHQWELDRNPMNHNQQNTIKKFELNVNYRSHKGILNLAASVIELLSDLFPDSIDKLLPERGVVDGPQPFIFKGFR
;
A
#
# COMPACT_ATOMS: atom_id res chain seq x y z
N LYS A 1 -10.09 -16.00 -2.52
CA LYS A 1 -11.07 -14.95 -2.11
C LYS A 1 -10.25 -13.77 -1.58
N LYS A 2 -10.25 -12.61 -2.26
CA LYS A 2 -9.24 -11.54 -2.05
C LYS A 2 -9.33 -10.77 -0.72
N TYR A 3 -10.44 -10.82 0.03
CA TYR A 3 -10.56 -10.19 1.35
C TYR A 3 -11.46 -11.02 2.28
N PRO A 4 -10.89 -11.81 3.22
CA PRO A 4 -11.65 -12.68 4.12
C PRO A 4 -12.42 -11.91 5.21
N VAL A 5 -12.04 -10.66 5.50
CA VAL A 5 -12.58 -9.85 6.61
C VAL A 5 -14.08 -9.56 6.48
N PHE A 6 -14.61 -9.48 5.24
CA PHE A 6 -15.99 -9.08 4.98
C PHE A 6 -16.84 -10.16 4.31
N CYS A 7 -16.40 -11.42 4.36
CA CYS A 7 -17.06 -12.47 3.58
C CYS A 7 -18.48 -12.82 4.06
N TYR A 8 -18.88 -12.44 5.28
CA TYR A 8 -20.17 -12.79 5.86
C TYR A 8 -21.23 -11.66 5.84
N ASN A 9 -20.85 -10.40 5.60
CA ASN A 9 -21.75 -9.23 5.72
C ASN A 9 -21.69 -8.31 4.48
N ARG A 10 -21.42 -8.85 3.30
CA ARG A 10 -21.21 -8.04 2.08
C ARG A 10 -22.40 -7.15 1.74
N ASP A 11 -23.60 -7.70 1.82
CA ASP A 11 -24.83 -6.99 1.45
C ASP A 11 -25.09 -5.84 2.42
N GLU A 12 -24.92 -6.08 3.73
CA GLU A 12 -25.07 -5.06 4.76
C GLU A 12 -24.02 -3.94 4.63
N ILE A 13 -22.76 -4.29 4.32
CA ILE A 13 -21.70 -3.31 4.09
C ILE A 13 -22.00 -2.48 2.83
N TYR A 14 -22.50 -3.12 1.77
CA TYR A 14 -22.87 -2.42 0.55
C TYR A 14 -24.05 -1.48 0.77
N ASP A 15 -25.09 -1.91 1.50
CA ASP A 15 -26.21 -1.07 1.89
C ASP A 15 -25.76 0.14 2.71
N LEU A 16 -24.80 -0.05 3.63
CA LEU A 16 -24.20 1.05 4.39
C LEU A 16 -23.44 2.02 3.49
N PHE A 17 -22.64 1.49 2.55
CA PHE A 17 -21.94 2.28 1.55
C PHE A 17 -22.92 3.13 0.71
N GLU A 18 -24.01 2.55 0.22
CA GLU A 18 -25.02 3.30 -0.54
C GLU A 18 -25.68 4.42 0.28
N ARG A 19 -25.94 4.18 1.57
CA ARG A 19 -26.49 5.20 2.47
C ARG A 19 -25.48 6.32 2.70
N TYR A 20 -24.21 5.99 2.92
CA TYR A 20 -23.12 6.96 3.05
C TYR A 20 -22.99 7.83 1.78
N GLU A 21 -22.99 7.21 0.60
CA GLU A 21 -22.96 7.91 -0.69
C GLU A 21 -24.14 8.88 -0.87
N LYS A 22 -25.36 8.46 -0.51
CA LYS A 22 -26.55 9.32 -0.56
C LYS A 22 -26.41 10.52 0.40
N MET A 23 -25.95 10.28 1.62
CA MET A 23 -25.72 11.33 2.61
C MET A 23 -24.67 12.34 2.14
N LYS A 24 -23.51 11.88 1.65
CA LYS A 24 -22.47 12.75 1.09
C LYS A 24 -23.03 13.67 0.02
N ARG A 25 -23.79 13.12 -0.94
CA ARG A 25 -24.38 13.91 -2.04
C ARG A 25 -25.39 14.94 -1.55
N TRP A 26 -26.19 14.61 -0.53
CA TRP A 26 -27.15 15.56 0.05
C TRP A 26 -26.46 16.74 0.74
N ASN A 27 -25.31 16.50 1.37
CA ASN A 27 -24.52 17.54 2.03
C ASN A 27 -23.60 18.32 1.07
N GLY A 28 -23.35 17.79 -0.12
CA GLY A 28 -22.32 18.32 -1.03
C GLY A 28 -20.89 17.99 -0.58
N ASP A 29 -20.72 16.97 0.25
CA ASP A 29 -19.43 16.51 0.76
C ASP A 29 -18.70 15.66 -0.29
N TYR A 30 -17.36 15.62 -0.19
CA TYR A 30 -16.52 14.71 -0.96
C TYR A 30 -15.41 14.14 -0.07
N ASP A 31 -14.99 12.91 -0.36
CA ASP A 31 -13.86 12.26 0.32
C ASP A 31 -12.65 12.07 -0.62
N SER A 32 -11.61 11.39 -0.12
CA SER A 32 -10.40 11.13 -0.89
C SER A 32 -10.65 10.23 -2.10
N ALA A 33 -11.58 9.27 -2.01
CA ALA A 33 -11.89 8.37 -3.11
C ALA A 33 -12.65 9.11 -4.22
N ASP A 34 -13.59 10.00 -3.84
CA ASP A 34 -14.31 10.85 -4.80
C ASP A 34 -13.35 11.72 -5.61
N ARG A 35 -12.33 12.29 -4.95
CA ARG A 35 -11.28 13.08 -5.61
C ARG A 35 -10.52 12.25 -6.64
N THR A 36 -10.04 11.05 -6.27
CA THR A 36 -9.29 10.18 -7.19
C THR A 36 -10.15 9.74 -8.36
N LEU A 37 -11.43 9.43 -8.11
CA LEU A 37 -12.39 9.05 -9.15
C LEU A 37 -12.65 10.21 -10.13
N ALA A 38 -12.83 11.43 -9.62
CA ALA A 38 -13.00 12.62 -10.45
C ALA A 38 -11.77 12.86 -11.36
N ILE A 39 -10.55 12.67 -10.84
CA ILE A 39 -9.33 12.74 -11.65
C ILE A 39 -9.30 11.62 -12.69
N SER A 40 -9.66 10.38 -12.34
CA SER A 40 -9.74 9.28 -13.30
C SER A 40 -10.72 9.55 -14.43
N HIS A 41 -11.90 10.11 -14.15
CA HIS A 41 -12.86 10.46 -15.20
C HIS A 41 -12.40 11.64 -16.06
N ALA A 42 -11.75 12.64 -15.46
CA ALA A 42 -11.13 13.72 -16.22
C ALA A 42 -10.02 13.18 -17.14
N ALA A 43 -9.26 12.18 -16.69
CA ALA A 43 -8.22 11.51 -17.47
C ALA A 43 -8.75 10.70 -18.66
N GLU A 44 -9.95 10.13 -18.53
CA GLU A 44 -10.62 9.39 -19.60
C GLU A 44 -11.21 10.34 -20.67
N THR A 45 -11.72 11.50 -20.26
CA THR A 45 -12.41 12.46 -21.15
C THR A 45 -11.47 13.43 -21.84
N ARG A 46 -10.39 13.83 -21.18
CA ARG A 46 -9.27 14.54 -21.78
C ARG A 46 -8.11 13.57 -21.76
N MET A 47 -7.64 13.13 -22.93
CA MET A 47 -6.41 12.36 -22.97
C MET A 47 -5.36 13.16 -22.19
N LEU A 48 -4.89 12.61 -21.08
CA LEU A 48 -3.73 13.14 -20.35
C LEU A 48 -2.43 12.94 -21.15
N SER A 49 -2.54 12.68 -22.46
CA SER A 49 -1.49 12.54 -23.47
C SER A 49 -0.62 13.79 -23.67
N GLY A 50 -0.72 14.78 -22.79
CA GLY A 50 0.19 15.92 -22.70
C GLY A 50 1.00 15.98 -21.40
N LEU A 51 0.79 15.06 -20.45
CA LEU A 51 1.63 14.97 -19.25
C LEU A 51 2.99 14.40 -19.67
N HIS A 52 4.01 15.26 -19.66
CA HIS A 52 5.40 14.88 -19.93
C HIS A 52 6.04 14.26 -18.67
N ILE A 53 5.35 13.31 -18.05
CA ILE A 53 5.82 12.59 -16.87
C ILE A 53 6.28 11.21 -17.33
N HIS A 54 7.59 11.02 -17.33
CA HIS A 54 8.22 9.78 -17.82
C HIS A 54 8.23 8.69 -16.75
N GLU A 55 8.36 9.10 -15.47
CA GLU A 55 8.47 8.23 -14.31
C GLU A 55 7.81 8.86 -13.09
N VAL A 56 7.35 8.03 -12.16
CA VAL A 56 6.79 8.45 -10.87
C VAL A 56 7.41 7.66 -9.73
N TYR A 57 7.69 8.36 -8.63
CA TYR A 57 8.23 7.81 -7.41
C TYR A 57 7.21 8.08 -6.29
N ILE A 58 6.71 7.01 -5.69
CA ILE A 58 5.68 7.06 -4.65
C ILE A 58 6.32 6.60 -3.36
N ASP A 59 6.44 7.52 -2.42
CA ASP A 59 6.85 7.22 -1.05
C ASP A 59 5.61 6.91 -0.19
N GLU A 60 5.82 6.20 0.92
CA GLU A 60 4.75 5.80 1.85
C GLU A 60 3.55 5.12 1.18
N CYS A 61 3.81 4.25 0.19
CA CYS A 61 2.75 3.65 -0.62
C CYS A 61 1.72 2.84 0.20
N GLN A 62 2.07 2.41 1.42
CA GLN A 62 1.13 1.73 2.31
C GLN A 62 -0.06 2.60 2.75
N ASP A 63 0.04 3.93 2.63
CA ASP A 63 -1.04 4.87 2.98
C ASP A 63 -1.99 5.14 1.81
N ASN A 64 -1.66 4.69 0.60
CA ASN A 64 -2.51 4.85 -0.58
C ASN A 64 -3.68 3.85 -0.61
N GLN A 65 -4.79 4.29 -1.18
CA GLN A 65 -5.95 3.44 -1.45
C GLN A 65 -5.78 2.69 -2.77
N ILE A 66 -6.52 1.58 -2.95
CA ILE A 66 -6.50 0.78 -4.19
C ILE A 66 -6.85 1.63 -5.42
N ILE A 67 -7.77 2.58 -5.27
CA ILE A 67 -8.18 3.47 -6.37
C ILE A 67 -7.05 4.42 -6.80
N ASP A 68 -6.17 4.81 -5.87
CA ASP A 68 -5.01 5.67 -6.19
C ASP A 68 -4.02 4.89 -7.06
N PHE A 69 -3.73 3.65 -6.70
CA PHE A 69 -2.89 2.76 -7.51
C PHE A 69 -3.49 2.51 -8.89
N ALA A 70 -4.81 2.30 -8.98
CA ALA A 70 -5.48 2.11 -10.27
C ALA A 70 -5.36 3.35 -11.16
N LEU A 71 -5.50 4.55 -10.59
CA LEU A 71 -5.29 5.79 -11.32
C LEU A 71 -3.84 5.91 -11.81
N ILE A 72 -2.85 5.72 -10.94
CA ILE A 72 -1.43 5.76 -11.30
C ILE A 72 -1.14 4.78 -12.44
N LEU A 73 -1.59 3.53 -12.33
CA LEU A 73 -1.39 2.51 -13.36
C LEU A 73 -2.06 2.86 -14.69
N LYS A 74 -3.16 3.62 -14.68
CA LYS A 74 -3.78 4.19 -15.90
C LYS A 74 -2.98 5.34 -16.51
N LEU A 75 -2.32 6.15 -15.69
CA LEU A 75 -1.57 7.32 -16.15
C LEU A 75 -0.26 6.94 -16.84
N PHE A 76 0.35 5.82 -16.46
CA PHE A 76 1.66 5.41 -16.96
C PHE A 76 1.59 4.19 -17.88
N ASN A 77 2.20 4.32 -19.06
CA ASN A 77 2.17 3.28 -20.11
C ASN A 77 3.06 2.07 -19.81
N HIS A 78 3.93 2.14 -18.80
CA HIS A 78 4.90 1.10 -18.43
C HIS A 78 5.00 0.97 -16.91
N ALA A 79 4.93 -0.24 -16.32
CA ALA A 79 5.19 -0.41 -14.88
C ALA A 79 6.63 -0.05 -14.52
N ASP A 80 7.56 -0.14 -15.47
CA ASP A 80 8.95 0.29 -15.29
C ASP A 80 9.08 1.80 -15.03
N SER A 81 8.05 2.58 -15.39
CA SER A 81 7.96 4.01 -15.06
C SER A 81 7.47 4.28 -13.64
N ILE A 82 7.15 3.25 -12.85
CA ILE A 82 6.52 3.39 -11.53
C ILE A 82 7.43 2.78 -10.47
N PHE A 83 7.88 3.62 -9.54
CA PHE A 83 8.63 3.22 -8.37
C PHE A 83 7.80 3.45 -7.11
N MET A 84 7.71 2.44 -6.24
CA MET A 84 6.97 2.53 -4.99
C MET A 84 7.86 2.09 -3.82
N ALA A 85 7.90 2.92 -2.79
CA ALA A 85 8.56 2.66 -1.52
C ALA A 85 7.54 2.75 -0.39
N GLY A 86 7.78 2.00 0.68
CA GLY A 86 6.90 1.99 1.85
C GLY A 86 7.30 0.94 2.87
N ASP A 87 6.57 0.91 3.97
CA ASP A 87 6.76 -0.02 5.08
C ASP A 87 5.41 -0.53 5.58
N ILE A 88 5.17 -1.84 5.48
CA ILE A 88 3.93 -2.47 5.93
C ILE A 88 3.77 -2.38 7.44
N ALA A 89 4.87 -2.47 8.19
CA ALA A 89 4.81 -2.38 9.65
C ALA A 89 4.37 -0.98 10.14
N GLN A 90 4.44 0.03 9.25
CA GLN A 90 4.01 1.41 9.50
C GLN A 90 2.63 1.73 8.92
N CYS A 91 1.87 0.73 8.45
CA CYS A 91 0.51 0.97 7.96
C CYS A 91 -0.41 1.38 9.12
N ILE A 92 -0.58 2.69 9.31
CA ILE A 92 -1.43 3.30 10.34
C ILE A 92 -2.83 3.65 9.82
N ALA A 93 -3.05 3.57 8.50
CA ALA A 93 -4.33 3.86 7.87
C ALA A 93 -5.39 2.81 8.29
N ARG A 94 -6.36 3.24 9.11
CA ARG A 94 -7.48 2.39 9.56
C ARG A 94 -8.22 1.78 8.36
N GLY A 95 -8.27 0.45 8.31
CA GLY A 95 -8.97 -0.28 7.25
C GLY A 95 -8.15 -0.54 5.99
N SER A 96 -6.89 -0.07 5.92
CA SER A 96 -5.95 -0.48 4.89
C SER A 96 -5.27 -1.77 5.30
N SER A 97 -5.47 -2.85 4.55
CA SER A 97 -4.70 -4.09 4.69
C SER A 97 -3.64 -4.14 3.58
N PHE A 98 -2.76 -3.14 3.56
CA PHE A 98 -1.74 -3.03 2.52
C PHE A 98 -0.70 -4.15 2.65
N ARG A 99 -0.41 -4.81 1.53
CA ARG A 99 0.69 -5.77 1.41
C ARG A 99 1.41 -5.55 0.09
N PHE A 100 2.73 -5.63 0.10
CA PHE A 100 3.54 -5.53 -1.11
C PHE A 100 3.23 -6.68 -2.07
N GLN A 101 2.87 -7.84 -1.54
CA GLN A 101 2.41 -8.96 -2.37
C GLN A 101 1.13 -8.62 -3.15
N ASP A 102 0.16 -7.93 -2.52
CA ASP A 102 -1.09 -7.55 -3.17
C ASP A 102 -0.86 -6.45 -4.21
N LEU A 103 -0.02 -5.47 -3.91
CA LEU A 103 0.39 -4.43 -4.85
C LEU A 103 1.10 -5.04 -6.09
N ARG A 104 2.05 -5.97 -5.87
CA ARG A 104 2.74 -6.68 -6.95
C ARG A 104 1.77 -7.47 -7.81
N ALA A 105 0.80 -8.15 -7.20
CA ALA A 105 -0.23 -8.89 -7.94
C ALA A 105 -1.13 -7.96 -8.76
N LEU A 106 -1.50 -6.80 -8.21
CA LEU A 106 -2.29 -5.78 -8.91
C LEU A 106 -1.55 -5.25 -10.14
N MET A 107 -0.29 -4.84 -9.97
CA MET A 107 0.54 -4.34 -11.07
C MET A 107 0.76 -5.41 -12.14
N HIS A 108 0.99 -6.68 -11.74
CA HIS A 108 1.16 -7.77 -12.68
C HIS A 108 -0.11 -8.03 -13.50
N GLN A 109 -1.27 -8.05 -12.84
CA GLN A 109 -2.56 -8.20 -13.51
C GLN A 109 -2.81 -7.05 -14.50
N TRP A 110 -2.49 -5.81 -14.11
CA TRP A 110 -2.63 -4.64 -14.97
C TRP A 110 -1.78 -4.73 -16.25
N GLU A 111 -0.53 -5.19 -16.13
CA GLU A 111 0.35 -5.42 -17.28
C GLU A 111 -0.20 -6.46 -18.26
N LEU A 112 -0.78 -7.54 -17.74
CA LEU A 112 -1.39 -8.59 -18.56
C LEU A 112 -2.62 -8.07 -19.32
N ASP A 113 -3.48 -7.31 -18.64
CA ASP A 113 -4.76 -6.84 -19.20
C ASP A 113 -4.55 -5.83 -20.35
N ARG A 114 -3.50 -5.01 -20.28
CA ARG A 114 -3.23 -3.96 -21.28
C ARG A 114 -2.40 -4.42 -22.49
N ASN A 115 -1.57 -5.46 -22.34
CA ASN A 115 -0.72 -5.98 -23.40
C ASN A 115 -0.89 -7.50 -23.58
N PRO A 116 -2.05 -7.95 -24.11
CA PRO A 116 -2.37 -9.37 -24.25
C PRO A 116 -1.42 -10.12 -25.19
N MET A 117 -0.73 -9.42 -26.11
CA MET A 117 0.29 -10.05 -26.97
C MET A 117 1.62 -10.34 -26.24
N ASN A 118 1.88 -9.71 -25.09
CA ASN A 118 3.12 -9.89 -24.32
C ASN A 118 2.96 -10.86 -23.14
N HIS A 119 1.96 -11.74 -23.15
CA HIS A 119 1.82 -12.79 -22.12
C HIS A 119 3.08 -13.67 -21.95
N ASN A 120 3.95 -13.73 -22.96
CA ASN A 120 5.23 -14.45 -22.90
C ASN A 120 6.42 -13.62 -22.38
N GLN A 121 6.30 -12.28 -22.29
CA GLN A 121 7.28 -11.44 -21.61
C GLN A 121 6.87 -11.33 -20.15
N GLN A 122 7.53 -12.12 -19.29
CA GLN A 122 7.48 -11.93 -17.85
C GLN A 122 8.13 -10.59 -17.49
N ASN A 123 7.36 -9.50 -17.58
CA ASN A 123 7.69 -8.24 -16.92
C ASN A 123 7.65 -8.50 -15.42
N THR A 124 8.78 -8.94 -14.89
CA THR A 124 8.94 -9.32 -13.51
C THR A 124 9.04 -8.05 -12.70
N ILE A 125 7.93 -7.66 -12.07
CA ILE A 125 7.94 -6.58 -11.08
C ILE A 125 8.94 -6.94 -9.99
N LYS A 126 10.01 -6.15 -9.94
CA LYS A 126 11.12 -6.34 -9.01
C LYS A 126 10.73 -5.78 -7.65
N LYS A 127 10.88 -6.60 -6.63
CA LYS A 127 10.85 -6.19 -5.22
C LYS A 127 12.27 -6.29 -4.70
N PHE A 128 12.72 -5.30 -3.96
CA PHE A 128 13.93 -5.38 -3.15
C PHE A 128 13.62 -4.85 -1.75
N GLU A 129 14.39 -5.29 -0.77
CA GLU A 129 14.19 -4.97 0.64
C GLU A 129 15.44 -4.26 1.16
N LEU A 130 15.24 -3.22 1.98
CA LEU A 130 16.31 -2.51 2.67
C LEU A 130 16.28 -2.92 4.13
N ASN A 131 17.26 -3.69 4.57
CA ASN A 131 17.31 -4.24 5.94
C ASN A 131 18.42 -3.63 6.80
N VAL A 132 19.08 -2.56 6.35
CA VAL A 132 20.10 -1.85 7.15
C VAL A 132 19.48 -0.56 7.67
N ASN A 133 19.37 -0.46 9.00
CA ASN A 133 18.85 0.73 9.67
C ASN A 133 20.02 1.63 10.08
N TYR A 134 20.05 2.82 9.49
CA TYR A 134 21.06 3.84 9.77
C TYR A 134 20.62 4.87 10.84
N ARG A 135 19.37 4.77 11.33
CA ARG A 135 18.77 5.74 12.26
C ARG A 135 18.85 5.28 13.72
N SER A 136 18.76 3.97 13.96
CA SER A 136 18.63 3.38 15.30
C SER A 136 19.73 2.37 15.59
N HIS A 137 20.13 2.28 16.86
CA HIS A 137 21.09 1.28 17.31
C HIS A 137 20.43 -0.11 17.47
N LYS A 138 21.27 -1.16 17.48
CA LYS A 138 20.84 -2.57 17.53
C LYS A 138 19.87 -2.90 18.65
N GLY A 139 20.06 -2.35 19.85
CA GLY A 139 19.15 -2.54 21.00
C GLY A 139 17.68 -2.20 20.70
N ILE A 140 17.40 -1.06 20.05
CA ILE A 140 16.04 -0.67 19.65
C ILE A 140 15.49 -1.63 18.59
N LEU A 141 16.32 -1.96 17.60
CA LEU A 141 15.94 -2.82 16.48
C LEU A 141 15.61 -4.24 16.92
N ASN A 142 16.36 -4.80 17.87
CA ASN A 142 16.07 -6.11 18.44
C ASN A 142 14.71 -6.15 19.14
N LEU A 143 14.37 -5.08 19.88
CA LEU A 143 13.06 -4.98 20.52
C LEU A 143 11.95 -4.87 19.47
N ALA A 144 12.10 -4.00 18.47
CA ALA A 144 11.14 -3.87 17.39
C ALA A 144 10.95 -5.20 16.65
N ALA A 145 12.04 -5.89 16.29
CA ALA A 145 12.01 -7.20 15.64
C ALA A 145 11.22 -8.22 16.47
N SER A 146 11.42 -8.28 17.80
CA SER A 146 10.66 -9.20 18.66
C SER A 146 9.15 -8.95 18.64
N VAL A 147 8.71 -7.70 18.49
CA VAL A 147 7.29 -7.35 18.36
C VAL A 147 6.76 -7.75 16.99
N ILE A 148 7.50 -7.49 15.92
CA ILE A 148 7.12 -7.88 14.55
C ILE A 148 7.04 -9.40 14.39
N GLU A 149 7.96 -10.15 15.01
CA GLU A 149 7.90 -11.62 15.04
C GLU A 149 6.61 -12.12 15.70
N LEU A 150 6.26 -11.58 16.88
CA LEU A 150 5.01 -11.92 17.56
C LEU A 150 3.77 -11.58 16.72
N LEU A 151 3.75 -10.42 16.05
CA LEU A 151 2.65 -10.05 15.16
C LEU A 151 2.55 -11.00 13.96
N SER A 152 3.69 -11.40 13.39
CA SER A 152 3.75 -12.32 12.26
C SER A 152 3.28 -13.73 12.63
N ASP A 153 3.52 -14.17 13.86
CA ASP A 153 3.08 -15.49 14.36
C ASP A 153 1.60 -15.50 14.74
N LEU A 154 1.11 -14.43 15.38
CA LEU A 154 -0.29 -14.32 15.82
C LEU A 154 -1.25 -13.93 14.69
N PHE A 155 -0.77 -13.17 13.70
CA PHE A 155 -1.57 -12.63 12.60
C PHE A 155 -0.86 -12.84 11.25
N PRO A 156 -0.67 -14.10 10.81
CA PRO A 156 0.19 -14.44 9.67
C PRO A 156 -0.28 -13.86 8.33
N ASP A 157 -1.57 -13.53 8.21
CA ASP A 157 -2.14 -12.95 7.00
C ASP A 157 -2.13 -11.41 6.98
N SER A 158 -1.73 -10.77 8.09
CA SER A 158 -1.82 -9.31 8.29
C SER A 158 -0.56 -8.53 7.88
N ILE A 159 0.62 -9.16 7.86
CA ILE A 159 1.90 -8.49 7.58
C ILE A 159 2.75 -9.39 6.66
N ASP A 160 3.43 -8.80 5.66
CA ASP A 160 4.39 -9.55 4.85
C ASP A 160 5.64 -9.88 5.67
N LYS A 161 6.17 -11.10 5.54
CA LYS A 161 7.43 -11.48 6.17
C LYS A 161 8.60 -10.80 5.46
N LEU A 162 9.25 -9.86 6.14
CA LEU A 162 10.44 -9.14 5.68
C LEU A 162 11.68 -9.61 6.42
N LEU A 163 12.86 -9.37 5.83
CA LEU A 163 14.12 -9.61 6.53
C LEU A 163 14.23 -8.71 7.77
N PRO A 164 14.70 -9.23 8.93
CA PRO A 164 14.92 -8.40 10.11
C PRO A 164 15.90 -7.25 9.84
N GLU A 165 15.56 -6.07 10.33
CA GLU A 165 16.43 -4.90 10.27
C GLU A 165 17.70 -5.09 11.11
N ARG A 166 18.81 -4.57 10.60
CA ARG A 166 20.13 -4.63 11.25
C ARG A 166 20.67 -3.23 11.45
N GLY A 167 21.08 -2.94 12.67
CA GLY A 167 21.73 -1.69 13.02
C GLY A 167 23.22 -1.73 12.70
N VAL A 168 23.76 -0.60 12.27
CA VAL A 168 25.20 -0.45 12.02
C VAL A 168 25.99 -0.30 13.32
N VAL A 169 25.34 0.21 14.38
CA VAL A 169 25.97 0.53 15.66
C VAL A 169 25.27 -0.20 16.80
N ASP A 170 26.06 -0.70 17.75
CA ASP A 170 25.54 -1.23 19.02
C ASP A 170 25.00 -0.08 19.89
N GLY A 171 24.14 -0.42 20.85
CA GLY A 171 23.63 0.57 21.79
C GLY A 171 23.07 -0.08 23.03
N PRO A 172 22.59 0.73 23.99
CA PRO A 172 22.12 0.23 25.27
C PRO A 172 20.95 -0.73 25.12
N GLN A 173 20.78 -1.63 26.07
CA GLN A 173 19.61 -2.49 26.14
C GLN A 173 18.37 -1.62 26.47
N PRO A 174 17.25 -1.80 25.75
CA PRO A 174 16.00 -1.12 26.10
C PRO A 174 15.55 -1.50 27.53
N PHE A 175 15.02 -0.52 28.27
CA PHE A 175 14.46 -0.74 29.60
C PHE A 175 13.10 -0.05 29.72
N ILE A 176 12.24 -0.58 30.60
CA ILE A 176 10.92 0.00 30.87
C ILE A 176 11.10 1.12 31.90
N PHE A 177 10.75 2.34 31.51
CA PHE A 177 10.81 3.50 32.39
C PHE A 177 9.44 3.78 33.02
N LYS A 178 9.37 3.77 34.36
CA LYS A 178 8.14 4.04 35.14
C LYS A 178 7.99 5.53 35.51
N GLY A 179 8.11 6.40 34.50
CA GLY A 179 7.81 7.84 34.61
C GLY A 179 8.80 8.65 35.46
N PHE A 180 8.73 9.97 35.28
CA PHE A 180 9.35 10.92 36.19
C PHE A 180 8.34 11.19 37.32
N ARG A 181 8.79 11.12 38.57
CA ARG A 181 7.95 11.42 39.74
C ARG A 181 7.47 12.87 39.74
#